data_AF-A0A453E8Z1-F1
#
_entry.id   AF-A0A453E8Z1-F1
#
_cell.length_a   1.000
_cell.length_b   1.000
_cell.length_c   1.000
_cell.angle_alpha   90.00
_cell.angle_beta   90.00
_cell.angle_gamma   90.00
#
_symmetry.space_group_name_H-M   'P 1'
#
loop_
_entity.id
_entity.type
_entity.pdbx_description
1 polymer ?
#
loop_
_entity_poly.entity_id
_entity_poly.type
_entity_poly.pdbx_seq_one_letter_code
_entity_poly.pdbx_strand_id
1 'polypeptide(L)'
;MAAPSAAMRKKLQRKFRLRGFTLKVDALEEAAAFLARFPDAEDEALDLLLDELDKEPLKSSILDRDAVRRVVSLLVEAEEAVDAASPSATSVQSALRVVDSFVVPRFHYDPIKKVFYEHTGRLALHGEAGDKAALYRDRYQVLLQRLARDKYFSKPAFESVMTENESCEITSIQSLVGCTGRRWIMGVISQLEERQFYLEDLTGAVPIDLANAKITSGFFVENTVIVAEGELLSSGIFQVNTCGFPPLEDRETSLSLLMGLDFFGGGVIPTEEALRLSSLENKAVNDMFVILSDVWLDSYETMEKLGVVLDGYESVEVVPSLFVLMGNFCSRPCNLAFNSFEELRLQFGKLGEMIASRTRLKEHSRFLFIPGPDDAGPSKALPRCALPKYLIEELQKHIPNAIFVSNPCRFVTKHCLMLFSDSKCKSFWTL
;
A
#
# COMPACT_ATOMS: atom_id res chain seq x y z
N MET A 1 -29.57 23.81 5.68
CA MET A 1 -28.43 23.09 6.27
C MET A 1 -28.79 22.70 7.70
N ALA A 2 -28.52 21.46 8.11
CA ALA A 2 -28.72 21.05 9.49
C ALA A 2 -27.74 21.81 10.41
N ALA A 3 -28.20 22.25 11.58
CA ALA A 3 -27.34 22.93 12.53
C ALA A 3 -26.23 21.97 13.03
N PRO A 4 -24.96 22.42 13.15
CA PRO A 4 -23.88 21.54 13.59
C PRO A 4 -24.13 21.00 14.99
N SER A 5 -23.79 19.72 15.22
CA SER A 5 -23.99 19.06 16.51
C SER A 5 -23.22 19.77 17.64
N ALA A 6 -23.71 19.65 18.88
CA ALA A 6 -23.06 20.29 20.03
C ALA A 6 -21.59 19.85 20.21
N ALA A 7 -21.29 18.58 19.88
CA ALA A 7 -19.93 18.05 19.88
C ALA A 7 -19.04 18.72 18.81
N MET A 8 -19.55 18.88 17.59
CA MET A 8 -18.86 19.55 16.49
C MET A 8 -18.57 21.02 16.80
N ARG A 9 -19.55 21.75 17.35
CA ARG A 9 -19.37 23.15 17.78
C ARG A 9 -18.23 23.29 18.78
N LYS A 10 -18.15 22.37 19.75
CA LYS A 10 -17.09 22.35 20.77
C LYS A 10 -15.72 22.01 20.18
N LYS A 11 -15.66 21.08 19.20
CA LYS A 11 -14.44 20.72 18.46
C LYS A 11 -13.88 21.92 17.70
N LEU A 12 -14.72 22.58 16.90
CA LEU A 12 -14.37 23.78 16.12
C LEU A 12 -13.86 24.90 17.03
N GLN A 13 -14.62 25.28 18.06
CA GLN A 13 -14.20 26.33 18.98
C GLN A 13 -12.86 26.02 19.67
N ARG A 14 -12.61 24.75 20.02
CA ARG A 14 -11.35 24.34 20.65
C ARG A 14 -10.17 24.47 19.68
N LYS A 15 -10.28 23.93 18.46
CA LYS A 15 -9.19 23.95 17.45
C LYS A 15 -8.87 25.37 16.99
N PHE A 16 -9.89 26.19 16.69
CA PHE A 16 -9.68 27.61 16.34
C PHE A 16 -9.02 28.40 17.47
N ARG A 17 -9.45 28.18 18.72
CA ARG A 17 -8.84 28.85 19.89
C ARG A 17 -7.38 28.45 20.10
N LEU A 18 -7.00 27.21 19.78
CA LEU A 18 -5.59 26.76 19.84
C LEU A 18 -4.70 27.50 18.83
N ARG A 19 -5.25 27.91 17.67
CA ARG A 19 -4.60 28.78 16.68
C ARG A 19 -4.79 30.28 16.96
N GLY A 20 -5.38 30.65 18.10
CA GLY A 20 -5.57 32.05 18.50
C GLY A 20 -6.81 32.74 17.91
N PHE A 21 -7.70 32.00 17.22
CA PHE A 21 -8.93 32.55 16.64
C PHE A 21 -10.15 32.35 17.54
N THR A 22 -11.07 33.32 17.50
CA THR A 22 -12.39 33.23 18.13
C THR A 22 -13.46 33.29 17.05
N LEU A 23 -14.22 32.19 16.88
CA LEU A 23 -15.31 32.12 15.92
C LEU A 23 -16.60 32.74 16.45
N LYS A 24 -17.23 33.63 15.67
CA LYS A 24 -18.64 33.97 15.84
C LYS A 24 -19.54 32.79 15.42
N VAL A 25 -20.81 32.84 15.82
CA VAL A 25 -21.78 31.73 15.57
C VAL A 25 -21.96 31.45 14.07
N ASP A 26 -22.06 32.51 13.28
CA ASP A 26 -22.19 32.49 11.82
C ASP A 26 -20.91 31.96 11.12
N ALA A 27 -19.73 32.33 11.63
CA ALA A 27 -18.45 31.79 11.16
C ALA A 27 -18.31 30.29 11.45
N LEU A 28 -18.78 29.86 12.63
CA LEU A 28 -18.78 28.46 13.03
C LEU A 28 -19.67 27.62 12.13
N GLU A 29 -20.85 28.12 11.77
CA GLU A 29 -21.76 27.43 10.86
C GLU A 29 -21.16 27.27 9.46
N GLU A 30 -20.46 28.28 8.95
CA GLU A 30 -19.78 28.21 7.65
C GLU A 30 -18.62 27.20 7.68
N ALA A 31 -17.80 27.21 8.74
CA ALA A 31 -16.72 26.23 8.92
C ALA A 31 -17.29 24.80 9.02
N ALA A 32 -18.36 24.60 9.77
CA ALA A 32 -19.01 23.29 9.88
C ALA A 32 -19.60 22.82 8.54
N ALA A 33 -20.16 23.74 7.74
CA ALA A 33 -20.66 23.42 6.41
C ALA A 33 -19.54 22.97 5.45
N PHE A 34 -18.36 23.57 5.56
CA PHE A 34 -17.17 23.13 4.83
C PHE A 34 -16.73 21.72 5.28
N LEU A 35 -16.61 21.47 6.59
CA LEU A 35 -16.22 20.15 7.10
C LEU A 35 -17.20 19.04 6.73
N ALA A 36 -18.50 19.36 6.64
CA ALA A 36 -19.53 18.39 6.24
C ALA A 36 -19.35 17.85 4.80
N ARG A 37 -18.51 18.48 3.97
CA ARG A 37 -18.12 17.96 2.65
C ARG A 37 -17.15 16.76 2.76
N PHE A 38 -16.48 16.60 3.90
CA PHE A 38 -15.41 15.64 4.13
C PHE A 38 -15.68 14.80 5.39
N PRO A 39 -16.74 13.98 5.43
CA PRO A 39 -17.16 13.26 6.64
C PRO A 39 -16.09 12.30 7.19
N ASP A 40 -15.23 11.76 6.33
CA ASP A 40 -14.17 10.82 6.72
C ASP A 40 -12.80 11.50 6.94
N ALA A 41 -12.71 12.81 6.75
CA ALA A 41 -11.46 13.58 6.82
C ALA A 41 -11.69 14.96 7.46
N GLU A 42 -12.57 15.01 8.47
CA GLU A 42 -12.97 16.26 9.12
C GLU A 42 -11.80 16.98 9.81
N ASP A 43 -10.85 16.24 10.38
CA ASP A 43 -9.70 16.82 11.08
C ASP A 43 -8.68 17.40 10.10
N GLU A 44 -8.44 16.72 8.99
CA GLU A 44 -7.59 17.18 7.89
C GLU A 44 -8.17 18.43 7.21
N ALA A 45 -9.48 18.42 6.93
CA ALA A 45 -10.19 19.57 6.37
C ALA A 45 -10.15 20.77 7.32
N LEU A 46 -10.27 20.53 8.62
CA LEU A 46 -10.16 21.57 9.63
C LEU A 46 -8.75 22.15 9.71
N ASP A 47 -7.72 21.32 9.66
CA ASP A 47 -6.34 21.78 9.71
C ASP A 47 -5.96 22.56 8.43
N LEU A 48 -6.43 22.13 7.24
CA LEU A 48 -6.27 22.90 6.00
C LEU A 48 -6.95 24.27 6.05
N LEU A 49 -8.19 24.31 6.54
CA LEU A 49 -8.93 25.56 6.69
C LEU A 49 -8.20 26.54 7.63
N LEU A 50 -7.62 26.03 8.71
CA LEU A 50 -6.83 26.82 9.66
C LEU A 50 -5.52 27.33 9.04
N ASP A 51 -4.82 26.49 8.28
CA ASP A 51 -3.56 26.85 7.64
C ASP A 51 -3.76 27.92 6.55
N GLU A 52 -4.86 27.88 5.80
CA GLU A 52 -5.19 28.95 4.84
C GLU A 52 -5.68 30.23 5.52
N LEU A 53 -6.40 30.12 6.65
CA LEU A 53 -6.77 31.28 7.45
C LEU A 53 -5.55 32.02 8.02
N ASP A 54 -4.48 31.31 8.37
CA ASP A 54 -3.22 31.90 8.84
C ASP A 54 -2.50 32.70 7.73
N LYS A 55 -2.78 32.42 6.45
CA LYS A 55 -2.19 33.13 5.29
C LYS A 55 -2.97 34.38 4.90
N GLU A 56 -4.23 34.51 5.31
CA GLU A 56 -5.08 35.66 4.99
C GLU A 56 -4.72 36.89 5.85
N PRO A 57 -4.73 38.11 5.27
CA PRO A 57 -4.58 39.34 6.04
C PRO A 57 -5.85 39.64 6.84
N LEU A 58 -5.96 39.05 8.03
CA LEU A 58 -7.11 39.21 8.92
C LEU A 58 -7.07 40.53 9.70
N LYS A 59 -8.21 41.22 9.75
CA LYS A 59 -8.36 42.49 10.50
C LYS A 59 -8.40 42.31 12.02
N SER A 60 -8.78 41.12 12.50
CA SER A 60 -8.84 40.78 13.92
C SER A 60 -8.81 39.27 14.11
N SER A 61 -8.46 38.81 15.31
CA SER A 61 -8.52 37.40 15.72
C SER A 61 -9.95 36.89 15.95
N ILE A 62 -10.96 37.77 15.86
CA ILE A 62 -12.38 37.40 15.90
C ILE A 62 -12.85 37.21 14.45
N LEU A 63 -13.16 35.96 14.10
CA LEU A 63 -13.59 35.58 12.75
C LEU A 63 -15.11 35.71 12.63
N ASP A 64 -15.55 36.42 11.58
CA ASP A 64 -16.93 36.47 11.12
C ASP A 64 -17.14 35.55 9.91
N ARG A 65 -18.40 35.43 9.48
CA ARG A 65 -18.78 34.57 8.35
C ARG A 65 -18.00 34.87 7.08
N ASP A 66 -17.77 36.14 6.77
CA ASP A 66 -17.12 36.54 5.53
C ASP A 66 -15.64 36.18 5.51
N ALA A 67 -14.94 36.25 6.66
CA ALA A 67 -13.56 35.81 6.76
C ALA A 67 -13.40 34.32 6.46
N VAL A 68 -14.23 33.47 7.07
CA VAL A 68 -14.20 32.02 6.83
C VAL A 68 -14.66 31.71 5.40
N ARG A 69 -15.71 32.37 4.91
CA ARG A 69 -16.23 32.15 3.55
C ARG A 69 -15.19 32.43 2.48
N ARG A 70 -14.40 33.51 2.59
CA ARG A 70 -13.38 33.81 1.57
C ARG A 70 -12.39 32.67 1.42
N VAL A 71 -11.89 32.14 2.53
CA VAL A 71 -10.97 31.00 2.52
C VAL A 71 -11.64 29.74 1.98
N VAL A 72 -12.88 29.48 2.40
CA VAL A 72 -13.65 28.35 1.86
C VAL A 72 -13.85 28.50 0.35
N SER A 73 -14.22 29.69 -0.14
CA SER A 73 -14.37 29.94 -1.58
C SER A 73 -13.07 29.71 -2.34
N LEU A 74 -11.93 30.18 -1.83
CA LEU A 74 -10.62 29.92 -2.45
C LEU A 74 -10.30 28.42 -2.54
N LEU A 75 -10.52 27.67 -1.44
CA LEU A 75 -10.32 26.22 -1.40
C LEU A 75 -11.23 25.47 -2.39
N VAL A 76 -12.46 25.96 -2.57
CA VAL A 76 -13.43 25.36 -3.50
C VAL A 76 -13.12 25.73 -4.95
N GLU A 77 -12.74 26.97 -5.22
CA GLU A 77 -12.32 27.42 -6.55
C GLU A 77 -11.03 26.72 -6.99
N ALA A 78 -10.10 26.43 -6.07
CA ALA A 78 -8.93 25.60 -6.35
C ALA A 78 -9.32 24.16 -6.72
N GLU A 79 -10.29 23.56 -6.02
CA GLU A 79 -10.86 22.25 -6.37
C GLU A 79 -11.42 22.25 -7.80
N GLU A 80 -12.21 23.28 -8.16
CA GLU A 80 -12.88 23.40 -9.46
C GLU A 80 -11.93 23.78 -10.62
N ALA A 81 -10.92 24.62 -10.38
CA ALA A 81 -9.98 25.07 -11.41
C ALA A 81 -9.05 23.95 -11.90
N VAL A 82 -8.68 23.01 -11.03
CA VAL A 82 -7.89 21.83 -11.43
C VAL A 82 -8.72 20.86 -12.28
N ASP A 83 -10.04 20.83 -12.10
CA ASP A 83 -10.95 20.04 -12.93
C ASP A 83 -11.18 20.70 -14.31
N ALA A 84 -11.10 22.02 -14.42
CA ALA A 84 -11.31 22.77 -15.67
C ALA A 84 -10.06 22.90 -16.57
N ALA A 85 -8.83 22.75 -16.04
CA ALA A 85 -7.58 22.94 -16.78
C ALA A 85 -7.23 21.81 -17.79
N SER A 86 -8.02 20.74 -17.87
CA SER A 86 -7.85 19.66 -18.86
C SER A 86 -9.13 19.36 -19.67
N PRO A 87 -9.59 20.25 -20.57
CA PRO A 87 -10.76 19.97 -21.41
C PRO A 87 -10.48 19.00 -22.57
N SER A 88 -9.22 18.60 -22.81
CA SER A 88 -8.81 17.80 -23.97
C SER A 88 -8.18 16.44 -23.65
N ALA A 89 -8.35 15.93 -22.43
CA ALA A 89 -8.13 14.53 -22.10
C ALA A 89 -9.04 14.16 -20.93
N THR A 90 -9.80 13.09 -21.11
CA THR A 90 -10.79 12.48 -20.21
C THR A 90 -10.61 12.84 -18.73
N SER A 91 -11.68 13.37 -18.12
CA SER A 91 -11.83 13.93 -16.76
C SER A 91 -11.55 12.98 -15.57
N VAL A 92 -10.68 11.98 -15.75
CA VAL A 92 -10.25 10.97 -14.77
C VAL A 92 -8.71 10.93 -14.62
N GLN A 93 -7.98 11.82 -15.33
CA GLN A 93 -6.51 11.80 -15.36
C GLN A 93 -5.82 12.20 -14.04
N SER A 94 -6.49 12.76 -13.04
CA SER A 94 -5.84 13.18 -11.78
C SER A 94 -6.00 12.20 -10.61
N ALA A 95 -7.08 11.43 -10.52
CA ALA A 95 -7.40 10.70 -9.29
C ALA A 95 -6.63 9.37 -9.13
N LEU A 96 -6.47 8.60 -10.20
CA LEU A 96 -5.85 7.27 -10.14
C LEU A 96 -4.41 7.31 -10.67
N ARG A 97 -3.44 7.34 -9.76
CA ARG A 97 -2.01 7.26 -10.08
C ARG A 97 -1.49 5.85 -9.86
N VAL A 98 -0.88 5.26 -10.88
CA VAL A 98 -0.20 3.97 -10.77
C VAL A 98 1.29 4.20 -10.55
N VAL A 99 1.85 3.56 -9.52
CA VAL A 99 3.26 3.65 -9.13
C VAL A 99 3.93 2.32 -9.47
N ASP A 100 4.95 2.41 -10.31
CA ASP A 100 5.79 1.28 -10.71
C ASP A 100 6.77 0.91 -9.59
N SER A 101 7.01 -0.39 -9.38
CA SER A 101 7.90 -0.88 -8.31
C SER A 101 9.33 -0.34 -8.42
N PHE A 102 9.80 -0.02 -9.64
CA PHE A 102 11.15 0.48 -9.86
C PHE A 102 11.31 1.97 -9.55
N VAL A 103 10.21 2.69 -9.27
CA VAL A 103 10.23 4.10 -8.85
C VAL A 103 9.88 4.28 -7.36
N VAL A 104 9.53 3.21 -6.66
CA VAL A 104 9.25 3.25 -5.23
C VAL A 104 10.53 3.61 -4.46
N PRO A 105 10.51 4.63 -3.58
CA PRO A 105 11.67 5.00 -2.78
C PRO A 105 12.05 3.88 -1.81
N ARG A 106 13.36 3.66 -1.65
CA ARG A 106 13.92 2.69 -0.71
C ARG A 106 14.25 3.39 0.60
N PHE A 107 13.77 2.85 1.71
CA PHE A 107 14.10 3.34 3.06
C PHE A 107 14.85 2.29 3.86
N HIS A 108 15.71 2.77 4.76
CA HIS A 108 16.44 1.97 5.74
C HIS A 108 16.03 2.37 7.15
N TYR A 109 15.95 1.41 8.05
CA TYR A 109 15.69 1.66 9.45
C TYR A 109 17.01 1.75 10.23
N ASP A 110 17.21 2.82 10.99
CA ASP A 110 18.31 2.94 11.95
C ASP A 110 17.83 2.42 13.32
N PRO A 111 18.30 1.25 13.81
CA PRO A 111 17.87 0.71 15.09
C PRO A 111 18.37 1.50 16.31
N ILE A 112 19.40 2.33 16.16
CA ILE A 112 19.95 3.17 17.23
C ILE A 112 19.11 4.43 17.36
N LYS A 113 18.91 5.14 16.24
CA LYS A 113 18.13 6.38 16.21
C LYS A 113 16.62 6.13 16.21
N LYS A 114 16.19 4.90 15.89
CA LYS A 114 14.80 4.48 15.75
C LYS A 114 14.03 5.29 14.71
N VAL A 115 14.68 5.66 13.61
CA VAL A 115 14.10 6.44 12.52
C VAL A 115 14.40 5.79 11.18
N PHE A 116 13.54 6.08 10.20
CA PHE A 116 13.79 5.71 8.81
C PHE A 116 14.53 6.82 8.08
N TYR A 117 15.38 6.44 7.12
CA TYR A 117 16.04 7.37 6.22
C TYR A 117 15.98 6.84 4.79
N GLU A 118 15.86 7.75 3.84
CA GLU A 118 15.83 7.42 2.42
C GLU A 118 17.22 6.98 1.94
N HIS A 119 17.26 5.90 1.17
CA HIS A 119 18.46 5.46 0.51
C HIS A 119 18.73 6.32 -0.74
N THR A 120 19.77 7.12 -0.69
CA THR A 120 20.17 8.01 -1.79
C THR A 120 21.12 7.38 -2.81
N GLY A 121 21.52 6.13 -2.59
CA GLY A 121 22.41 5.39 -3.48
C GLY A 121 21.71 4.85 -4.73
N ARG A 122 22.52 4.42 -5.70
CA ARG A 122 22.00 3.80 -6.94
C ARG A 122 21.45 2.41 -6.64
N LEU A 123 20.20 2.15 -7.04
CA LEU A 123 19.59 0.83 -6.99
C LEU A 123 19.95 0.04 -8.25
N ALA A 124 21.01 -0.76 -8.19
CA ALA A 124 21.43 -1.61 -9.30
C ALA A 124 20.60 -2.90 -9.36
N LEU A 125 20.26 -3.36 -10.58
CA LEU A 125 19.59 -4.64 -10.78
C LEU A 125 20.50 -5.82 -10.41
N HIS A 126 21.81 -5.67 -10.67
CA HIS A 126 22.85 -6.62 -10.30
C HIS A 126 23.57 -6.08 -9.07
N GLY A 127 23.07 -6.44 -7.90
CA GLY A 127 23.66 -6.08 -6.61
C GLY A 127 24.86 -6.94 -6.24
N GLU A 128 25.57 -6.52 -5.21
CA GLU A 128 26.69 -7.22 -4.60
C GLU A 128 26.22 -8.23 -3.54
N ALA A 129 27.13 -9.10 -3.06
CA ALA A 129 26.80 -10.05 -2.00
C ALA A 129 26.26 -9.37 -0.72
N GLY A 130 26.74 -8.16 -0.43
CA GLY A 130 26.25 -7.34 0.68
C GLY A 130 24.78 -6.95 0.54
N ASP A 131 24.30 -6.69 -0.68
CA ASP A 131 22.90 -6.32 -0.92
C ASP A 131 21.95 -7.46 -0.61
N LYS A 132 22.36 -8.71 -0.94
CA LYS A 132 21.59 -9.90 -0.58
C LYS A 132 21.49 -10.06 0.94
N ALA A 133 22.58 -9.85 1.68
CA ALA A 133 22.55 -9.92 3.14
C ALA A 133 21.71 -8.78 3.75
N ALA A 134 21.78 -7.58 3.17
CA ALA A 134 20.99 -6.43 3.59
C ALA A 134 19.48 -6.70 3.44
N LEU A 135 19.04 -7.32 2.33
CA LEU A 135 17.63 -7.67 2.10
C LEU A 135 17.00 -8.43 3.29
N TYR A 136 17.67 -9.45 3.80
CA TYR A 136 17.16 -10.24 4.93
C TYR A 136 17.25 -9.48 6.26
N ARG A 137 18.30 -8.68 6.47
CA ARG A 137 18.41 -7.83 7.66
C ARG A 137 17.34 -6.75 7.70
N ASP A 138 17.12 -6.05 6.60
CA ASP A 138 16.12 -5.00 6.45
C ASP A 138 14.72 -5.58 6.77
N ARG A 139 14.41 -6.76 6.19
CA ARG A 139 13.15 -7.48 6.46
C ARG A 139 12.97 -7.82 7.94
N TYR A 140 14.03 -8.31 8.60
CA TYR A 140 13.99 -8.64 10.02
C TYR A 140 13.83 -7.38 10.88
N GLN A 141 14.61 -6.33 10.61
CA GLN A 141 14.61 -5.08 11.37
C GLN A 141 13.27 -4.33 11.29
N VAL A 142 12.63 -4.30 10.12
CA VAL A 142 11.30 -3.67 9.95
C VAL A 142 10.25 -4.33 10.82
N LEU A 143 10.31 -5.66 10.99
CA LEU A 143 9.39 -6.40 11.85
C LEU A 143 9.78 -6.28 13.34
N LEU A 144 11.08 -6.33 13.64
CA LEU A 144 11.58 -6.25 15.01
C LEU A 144 11.23 -4.91 15.64
N GLN A 145 11.36 -3.82 14.89
CA GLN A 145 11.04 -2.49 15.40
C GLN A 145 9.52 -2.33 15.66
N ARG A 146 8.65 -2.95 14.86
CA ARG A 146 7.20 -3.00 15.12
C ARG A 146 6.92 -3.77 16.40
N LEU A 147 7.51 -4.95 16.52
CA LEU A 147 7.36 -5.80 17.69
C LEU A 147 7.82 -5.09 18.97
N ALA A 148 8.96 -4.38 18.93
CA ALA A 148 9.48 -3.63 20.07
C ALA A 148 8.57 -2.48 20.55
N ARG A 149 7.65 -2.00 19.70
CA ARG A 149 6.64 -0.99 20.04
C ARG A 149 5.33 -1.60 20.55
N ASP A 150 5.10 -2.88 20.31
CA ASP A 150 3.88 -3.54 20.76
C ASP A 150 3.84 -3.58 22.29
N LYS A 151 2.68 -3.25 22.85
CA LYS A 151 2.47 -3.11 24.30
C LYS A 151 2.83 -4.37 25.09
N TYR A 152 2.69 -5.56 24.52
CA TYR A 152 2.99 -6.83 25.20
C TYR A 152 4.49 -7.15 25.19
N PHE A 153 5.23 -6.62 24.22
CA PHE A 153 6.65 -6.90 23.99
C PHE A 153 7.57 -5.74 24.42
N SER A 154 7.00 -4.56 24.65
CA SER A 154 7.72 -3.36 25.08
C SER A 154 8.19 -3.45 26.54
N LYS A 155 9.38 -2.91 26.83
CA LYS A 155 9.88 -2.80 28.20
C LYS A 155 9.06 -1.77 28.99
N PRO A 156 8.54 -2.09 30.19
CA PRO A 156 7.93 -1.08 31.04
C PRO A 156 8.98 -0.02 31.44
N ALA A 157 8.64 1.26 31.30
CA ALA A 157 9.55 2.38 31.55
C ALA A 157 9.92 2.56 33.03
N PHE A 158 9.15 1.96 33.95
CA PHE A 158 9.39 1.96 35.39
C PHE A 158 9.01 0.58 35.96
N GLU A 159 9.82 0.04 36.88
CA GLU A 159 9.47 -1.12 37.73
C GLU A 159 8.39 -0.71 38.74
N SER A 160 7.16 -0.48 38.29
CA SER A 160 6.03 -0.27 39.19
C SER A 160 5.30 -1.59 39.41
N VAL A 161 5.47 -2.15 40.61
CA VAL A 161 4.60 -3.11 41.30
C VAL A 161 3.98 -4.19 40.41
N MET A 162 4.70 -5.32 40.31
CA MET A 162 4.21 -6.70 40.22
C MET A 162 2.69 -6.83 40.04
N THR A 163 2.23 -6.61 38.82
CA THR A 163 1.03 -7.28 38.30
C THR A 163 1.55 -8.40 37.42
N GLU A 164 0.99 -9.60 37.55
CA GLU A 164 1.38 -10.87 36.90
C GLU A 164 1.25 -10.86 35.36
N ASN A 165 1.40 -9.71 34.70
CA ASN A 165 1.63 -9.67 33.27
C ASN A 165 3.11 -9.98 33.04
N GLU A 166 3.40 -11.26 32.85
CA GLU A 166 4.71 -11.73 32.36
C GLU A 166 5.12 -10.88 31.14
N SER A 167 6.20 -10.11 31.26
CA SER A 167 6.72 -9.30 30.15
C SER A 167 7.20 -10.24 29.05
N CYS A 168 6.66 -10.13 27.84
CA CYS A 168 7.07 -10.93 26.67
C CYS A 168 8.34 -10.38 26.01
N GLU A 169 9.32 -9.94 26.80
CA GLU A 169 10.52 -9.28 26.27
C GLU A 169 11.26 -10.19 25.28
N ILE A 170 11.54 -9.66 24.09
CA ILE A 170 12.28 -10.38 23.05
C ILE A 170 13.76 -10.49 23.44
N THR A 171 14.22 -11.73 23.53
CA THR A 171 15.60 -12.09 23.79
C THR A 171 16.32 -12.37 22.48
N SER A 172 17.54 -11.86 22.30
CA SER A 172 18.38 -12.24 21.16
C SER A 172 18.85 -13.69 21.31
N ILE A 173 19.04 -14.39 20.20
CA ILE A 173 19.42 -15.81 20.19
C ILE A 173 20.74 -16.02 20.93
N GLN A 174 21.73 -15.15 20.71
CA GLN A 174 23.01 -15.24 21.41
C GLN A 174 22.87 -15.10 22.93
N SER A 175 21.87 -14.35 23.41
CA SER A 175 21.62 -14.15 24.85
C SER A 175 20.85 -15.31 25.50
N LEU A 176 20.36 -16.28 24.73
CA LEU A 176 19.73 -17.48 25.30
C LEU A 176 20.72 -18.33 26.09
N VAL A 177 21.99 -18.31 25.69
CA VAL A 177 23.04 -19.05 26.39
C VAL A 177 23.22 -18.48 27.79
N GLY A 178 22.88 -19.27 28.81
CA GLY A 178 22.92 -18.87 30.22
C GLY A 178 21.60 -18.31 30.77
N CYS A 179 20.57 -18.15 29.93
CA CYS A 179 19.20 -17.91 30.40
C CYS A 179 18.52 -19.23 30.75
N THR A 180 17.72 -19.23 31.83
CA THR A 180 16.85 -20.36 32.21
C THR A 180 15.38 -19.97 32.16
N GLY A 181 14.52 -20.95 31.90
CA GLY A 181 13.07 -20.80 31.85
C GLY A 181 12.54 -20.19 30.55
N ARG A 182 11.26 -19.81 30.60
CA ARG A 182 10.49 -19.27 29.47
C ARG A 182 11.16 -18.02 28.89
N ARG A 183 11.31 -17.99 27.56
CA ARG A 183 11.82 -16.85 26.77
C ARG A 183 10.99 -16.67 25.51
N TRP A 184 10.98 -15.42 25.04
CA TRP A 184 10.41 -15.03 23.76
C TRP A 184 11.52 -14.64 22.82
N ILE A 185 11.54 -15.23 21.62
CA ILE A 185 12.52 -14.94 20.58
C ILE A 185 11.81 -14.62 19.28
N MET A 186 12.40 -13.72 18.49
CA MET A 186 11.94 -13.43 17.14
C MET A 186 13.04 -13.83 16.17
N GLY A 187 12.70 -14.59 15.14
CA GLY A 187 13.68 -15.01 14.14
C GLY A 187 13.05 -15.56 12.87
N VAL A 188 13.91 -15.85 11.91
CA VAL A 188 13.57 -16.38 10.60
C VAL A 188 13.67 -17.90 10.65
N ILE A 189 12.64 -18.60 10.19
CA ILE A 189 12.67 -20.06 10.05
C ILE A 189 13.63 -20.42 8.92
N SER A 190 14.64 -21.24 9.20
CA SER A 190 15.55 -21.81 8.20
C SER A 190 15.67 -23.32 8.37
N GLN A 191 16.00 -24.02 7.28
CA GLN A 191 16.32 -25.45 7.31
C GLN A 191 17.76 -25.65 6.81
N LEU A 192 18.72 -25.58 7.73
CA LEU A 192 20.14 -25.75 7.41
C LEU A 192 20.52 -27.22 7.16
N GLU A 193 19.84 -28.14 7.84
CA GLU A 193 20.06 -29.59 7.76
C GLU A 193 18.72 -30.30 7.50
N GLU A 194 18.76 -31.47 6.85
CA GLU A 194 17.53 -32.19 6.53
C GLU A 194 16.75 -32.53 7.81
N ARG A 195 15.48 -32.11 7.86
CA ARG A 195 14.54 -32.33 8.98
C ARG A 195 14.85 -31.60 10.29
N GLN A 196 15.89 -30.78 10.34
CA GLN A 196 16.18 -29.94 11.50
C GLN A 196 15.88 -28.47 11.16
N PHE A 197 14.92 -27.89 11.88
CA PHE A 197 14.61 -26.48 11.76
C PHE A 197 15.47 -25.65 12.70
N TYR A 198 15.77 -24.44 12.26
CA TYR A 198 16.48 -23.43 13.01
C TYR A 198 15.66 -22.15 13.03
N LEU A 199 15.88 -21.35 14.05
CA LEU A 199 15.47 -19.97 14.08
C LEU A 199 16.72 -19.08 14.04
N GLU A 200 16.73 -18.08 13.18
CA GLU A 200 17.87 -17.17 12.98
C GLU A 200 17.50 -15.71 13.25
N ASP A 201 18.38 -14.99 13.95
CA ASP A 201 18.29 -13.55 14.16
C ASP A 201 19.59 -12.84 13.74
N LEU A 202 19.75 -11.56 14.08
CA LEU A 202 20.96 -10.80 13.74
C LEU A 202 22.23 -11.27 14.50
N THR A 203 22.07 -12.09 15.54
CA THR A 203 23.12 -12.48 16.49
C THR A 203 23.54 -13.94 16.32
N GLY A 204 22.65 -14.81 15.84
CA GLY A 204 22.98 -16.21 15.62
C GLY A 204 21.79 -17.07 15.17
N ALA A 205 21.98 -18.37 15.28
CA ALA A 205 20.99 -19.39 14.94
C ALA A 205 20.85 -20.39 16.10
N VAL A 206 19.64 -20.89 16.33
CA VAL A 206 19.37 -21.93 17.33
C VAL A 206 18.48 -23.03 16.72
N PRO A 207 18.80 -24.32 16.90
CA PRO A 207 17.91 -25.40 16.48
C PRO A 207 16.62 -25.35 17.31
N ILE A 208 15.48 -25.51 16.64
CA ILE A 208 14.16 -25.48 17.28
C ILE A 208 13.46 -26.84 17.21
N ASP A 209 12.73 -27.16 18.27
CA ASP A 209 11.77 -28.28 18.28
C ASP A 209 10.34 -27.73 18.24
N LEU A 210 9.61 -28.09 17.18
CA LEU A 210 8.22 -27.69 16.94
C LEU A 210 7.22 -28.83 17.21
N ALA A 211 7.66 -30.02 17.62
CA ALA A 211 6.82 -31.21 17.69
C ALA A 211 5.59 -31.05 18.59
N ASN A 212 5.71 -30.28 19.67
CA ASN A 212 4.63 -30.01 20.63
C ASN A 212 4.17 -28.54 20.64
N ALA A 213 4.62 -27.74 19.66
CA ALA A 213 4.35 -26.32 19.62
C ALA A 213 2.87 -26.03 19.30
N LYS A 214 2.26 -25.12 20.05
CA LYS A 214 0.98 -24.51 19.69
C LYS A 214 1.22 -23.41 18.67
N ILE A 215 0.90 -23.68 17.41
CA ILE A 215 1.11 -22.73 16.31
C ILE A 215 -0.17 -21.94 16.07
N THR A 216 -0.08 -20.61 16.02
CA THR A 216 -1.24 -19.75 15.69
C THR A 216 -1.70 -19.99 14.26
N SER A 217 -2.92 -19.57 13.91
CA SER A 217 -3.40 -19.66 12.52
C SER A 217 -2.51 -18.87 11.57
N GLY A 218 -2.11 -19.50 10.46
CA GLY A 218 -1.19 -18.90 9.50
C GLY A 218 -0.58 -19.92 8.55
N PHE A 219 0.06 -19.43 7.48
CA PHE A 219 0.84 -20.25 6.57
C PHE A 219 2.33 -20.01 6.80
N PHE A 220 2.98 -20.97 7.46
CA PHE A 220 4.39 -20.88 7.85
C PHE A 220 5.24 -21.67 6.86
N VAL A 221 6.28 -21.03 6.33
CA VAL A 221 7.23 -21.62 5.39
C VAL A 221 8.65 -21.22 5.78
N GLU A 222 9.65 -21.82 5.16
CA GLU A 222 11.02 -21.35 5.26
C GLU A 222 11.12 -19.87 4.86
N ASN A 223 12.01 -19.13 5.51
CA ASN A 223 12.16 -17.68 5.43
C ASN A 223 10.96 -16.89 6.00
N THR A 224 10.02 -17.51 6.69
CA THR A 224 9.01 -16.79 7.49
C THR A 224 9.65 -16.26 8.77
N VAL A 225 9.35 -15.01 9.10
CA VAL A 225 9.72 -14.42 10.39
C VAL A 225 8.62 -14.71 11.40
N ILE A 226 8.98 -15.33 12.52
CA ILE A 226 8.06 -15.69 13.60
C ILE A 226 8.51 -15.13 14.94
N VAL A 227 7.57 -15.08 15.87
CA VAL A 227 7.82 -14.93 17.29
C VAL A 227 7.51 -16.28 17.94
N ALA A 228 8.45 -16.79 18.73
CA ALA A 228 8.36 -18.07 19.42
C ALA A 228 8.57 -17.88 20.92
N GLU A 229 7.67 -18.47 21.71
CA GLU A 229 7.79 -18.66 23.15
C GLU A 229 8.22 -20.10 23.42
N GLY A 230 9.19 -20.26 24.31
CA GLY A 230 9.79 -21.56 24.60
C GLY A 230 10.91 -21.50 25.62
N GLU A 231 11.66 -22.58 25.73
CA GLU A 231 12.81 -22.70 26.63
C GLU A 231 14.01 -23.33 25.90
N LEU A 232 15.21 -22.83 26.18
CA LEU A 232 16.44 -23.44 25.70
C LEU A 232 16.79 -24.64 26.60
N LEU A 233 16.75 -25.84 26.04
CA LEU A 233 17.11 -27.06 26.75
C LEU A 233 18.63 -27.18 26.92
N SER A 234 19.08 -27.99 27.87
CA SER A 234 20.50 -28.31 28.08
C SER A 234 21.16 -29.00 26.87
N SER A 235 20.36 -29.55 25.95
CA SER A 235 20.81 -30.09 24.66
C SER A 235 21.21 -29.01 23.66
N GLY A 236 20.92 -27.72 23.93
CA GLY A 236 21.11 -26.61 22.99
C GLY A 236 19.94 -26.43 22.00
N ILE A 237 18.87 -27.21 22.13
CA ILE A 237 17.66 -27.09 21.31
C ILE A 237 16.65 -26.20 22.03
N PHE A 238 16.11 -25.22 21.31
CA PHE A 238 15.03 -24.38 21.81
C PHE A 238 13.69 -25.09 21.61
N GLN A 239 13.10 -25.56 22.71
CA GLN A 239 11.80 -26.21 22.70
C GLN A 239 10.71 -25.15 22.60
N VAL A 240 9.99 -25.12 21.48
CA VAL A 240 8.93 -24.13 21.23
C VAL A 240 7.64 -24.63 21.86
N ASN A 241 7.08 -23.81 22.74
CA ASN A 241 5.77 -24.04 23.35
C ASN A 241 4.66 -23.43 22.51
N THR A 242 4.85 -22.19 22.05
CA THR A 242 3.89 -21.44 21.25
C THR A 242 4.64 -20.61 20.21
N CYS A 243 4.15 -20.54 18.97
CA CYS A 243 4.70 -19.59 18.00
C CYS A 243 3.65 -19.05 17.04
N GLY A 244 3.95 -17.87 16.49
CA GLY A 244 3.07 -17.18 15.56
C GLY A 244 3.77 -16.07 14.79
N PHE A 245 3.02 -15.35 13.97
CA PHE A 245 3.54 -14.15 13.30
C PHE A 245 3.74 -13.00 14.31
N PRO A 246 4.68 -12.09 14.04
CA PRO A 246 4.69 -10.78 14.70
C PRO A 246 3.30 -10.12 14.57
N PRO A 247 2.82 -9.39 15.59
CA PRO A 247 1.50 -8.77 15.57
C PRO A 247 1.37 -7.75 14.43
N LEU A 248 0.16 -7.66 13.88
CA LEU A 248 -0.17 -6.65 12.88
C LEU A 248 -0.21 -5.27 13.55
N GLU A 249 0.19 -4.23 12.81
CA GLU A 249 0.21 -2.84 13.23
C GLU A 249 -0.71 -2.10 12.27
N ASP A 250 -1.63 -1.33 12.82
CA ASP A 250 -2.61 -0.59 12.03
C ASP A 250 -1.93 0.50 11.18
N ARG A 251 -2.58 0.86 10.08
CA ARG A 251 -2.11 1.89 9.13
C ARG A 251 -1.89 3.24 9.84
N GLU A 252 -2.85 3.70 10.63
CA GLU A 252 -2.78 4.98 11.35
C GLU A 252 -1.60 5.02 12.31
N THR A 253 -1.41 3.96 13.09
CA THR A 253 -0.28 3.77 13.99
C THR A 253 1.04 3.85 13.22
N SER A 254 1.13 3.12 12.10
CA SER A 254 2.32 3.13 11.24
C SER A 254 2.61 4.55 10.73
N LEU A 255 1.64 5.19 10.06
CA LEU A 255 1.78 6.50 9.44
C LEU A 255 2.20 7.60 10.43
N SER A 256 1.66 7.57 11.65
CA SER A 256 2.03 8.53 12.71
C SER A 256 3.53 8.52 13.05
N LEU A 257 4.20 7.40 12.79
CA LEU A 257 5.61 7.17 13.10
C LEU A 257 6.55 7.32 11.90
N LEU A 258 6.02 7.42 10.67
CA LEU A 258 6.82 7.54 9.45
C LEU A 258 7.31 8.97 9.18
N MET A 259 7.00 9.94 10.05
CA MET A 259 7.49 11.32 9.97
C MET A 259 7.28 12.00 8.60
N GLY A 260 6.20 11.65 7.89
CA GLY A 260 5.90 12.20 6.57
C GLY A 260 6.70 11.61 5.41
N LEU A 261 7.46 10.53 5.62
CA LEU A 261 8.13 9.80 4.55
C LEU A 261 7.13 9.06 3.65
N ASP A 262 7.30 9.18 2.34
CA ASP A 262 6.46 8.50 1.37
C ASP A 262 6.96 7.08 1.08
N PHE A 263 6.54 6.11 1.90
CA PHE A 263 6.81 4.70 1.67
C PHE A 263 6.06 4.12 0.46
N PHE A 264 5.05 4.82 -0.04
CA PHE A 264 4.18 4.32 -1.09
C PHE A 264 4.74 4.62 -2.50
N GLY A 265 5.50 5.71 -2.64
CA GLY A 265 6.12 6.17 -3.89
C GLY A 265 5.21 7.04 -4.76
N GLY A 266 4.09 7.49 -4.19
CA GLY A 266 3.13 8.37 -4.85
C GLY A 266 3.51 9.84 -4.82
N GLY A 267 4.58 10.22 -4.12
CA GLY A 267 4.84 11.57 -3.63
C GLY A 267 4.09 11.84 -2.32
N VAL A 268 4.59 12.80 -1.54
CA VAL A 268 3.84 13.33 -0.39
C VAL A 268 2.60 14.02 -0.95
N ILE A 269 1.42 13.49 -0.62
CA ILE A 269 0.14 14.08 -1.01
C ILE A 269 -0.15 15.23 -0.04
N PRO A 270 -0.21 16.50 -0.49
CA PRO A 270 -0.61 17.60 0.36
C PRO A 270 -2.03 17.37 0.90
N THR A 271 -2.34 17.91 2.09
CA THR A 271 -3.66 17.78 2.72
C THR A 271 -4.80 18.20 1.79
N GLU A 272 -4.61 19.26 1.00
CA GLU A 272 -5.55 19.73 -0.01
C GLU A 272 -5.86 18.67 -1.07
N GLU A 273 -4.82 18.04 -1.65
CA GLU A 273 -5.00 17.00 -2.66
C GLU A 273 -5.58 15.72 -2.02
N ALA A 274 -5.26 15.40 -0.77
CA ALA A 274 -5.84 14.26 -0.06
C ALA A 274 -7.36 14.44 0.15
N LEU A 275 -7.79 15.65 0.52
CA LEU A 275 -9.21 16.00 0.65
C LEU A 275 -9.91 15.97 -0.70
N ARG A 276 -9.27 16.50 -1.75
CA ARG A 276 -9.79 16.42 -3.12
C ARG A 276 -9.96 14.97 -3.57
N LEU A 277 -8.97 14.11 -3.36
CA LEU A 277 -9.06 12.68 -3.67
C LEU A 277 -10.21 12.02 -2.90
N SER A 278 -10.37 12.32 -1.60
CA SER A 278 -11.51 11.81 -0.83
C SER A 278 -12.86 12.32 -1.35
N SER A 279 -12.95 13.57 -1.80
CA SER A 279 -14.16 14.10 -2.44
C SER A 279 -14.47 13.38 -3.74
N LEU A 280 -13.46 13.13 -4.58
CA LEU A 280 -13.63 12.42 -5.85
C LEU A 280 -14.08 10.98 -5.64
N GLU A 281 -13.47 10.26 -4.69
CA GLU A 281 -13.88 8.90 -4.33
C GLU A 281 -15.32 8.86 -3.79
N ASN A 282 -15.69 9.80 -2.92
CA ASN A 282 -17.05 9.88 -2.37
C ASN A 282 -18.11 10.23 -3.44
N LYS A 283 -17.74 11.00 -4.48
CA LYS A 283 -18.61 11.29 -5.62
C LYS A 283 -18.70 10.09 -6.59
N ALA A 284 -17.66 9.26 -6.65
CA ALA A 284 -17.53 8.10 -7.53
C ALA A 284 -18.28 6.85 -7.01
N VAL A 285 -19.51 7.02 -6.49
CA VAL A 285 -20.29 5.95 -5.83
C VAL A 285 -20.56 4.73 -6.72
N ASN A 286 -20.69 4.96 -8.03
CA ASN A 286 -20.95 3.91 -9.02
C ASN A 286 -19.70 3.51 -9.81
N ASP A 287 -18.52 4.03 -9.43
CA ASP A 287 -17.29 3.65 -10.09
C ASP A 287 -16.87 2.24 -9.68
N MET A 288 -16.21 1.53 -10.59
CA MET A 288 -15.82 0.15 -10.40
C MET A 288 -14.53 -0.16 -11.13
N PHE A 289 -13.72 -1.02 -10.50
CA PHE A 289 -12.55 -1.62 -11.13
C PHE A 289 -12.84 -3.08 -11.45
N VAL A 290 -12.52 -3.49 -12.67
CA VAL A 290 -12.62 -4.88 -13.12
C VAL A 290 -11.23 -5.49 -13.10
N ILE A 291 -11.03 -6.54 -12.32
CA ILE A 291 -9.73 -7.21 -12.19
C ILE A 291 -9.86 -8.63 -12.73
N LEU A 292 -9.08 -8.92 -13.77
CA LEU A 292 -9.01 -10.23 -14.40
C LEU A 292 -7.55 -10.71 -14.35
N SER A 293 -7.35 -12.01 -14.21
CA SER A 293 -6.01 -12.59 -14.14
C SER A 293 -5.93 -13.91 -14.90
N ASP A 294 -4.73 -14.28 -15.36
CA ASP A 294 -4.50 -15.37 -16.33
C ASP A 294 -5.31 -15.19 -17.61
N VAL A 295 -5.21 -13.99 -18.18
CA VAL A 295 -5.90 -13.60 -19.41
C VAL A 295 -5.14 -14.16 -20.62
N TRP A 296 -5.20 -15.48 -20.82
CA TRP A 296 -4.52 -16.18 -21.92
C TRP A 296 -5.05 -15.77 -23.29
N LEU A 297 -4.30 -14.93 -24.01
CA LEU A 297 -4.70 -14.34 -25.28
C LEU A 297 -4.62 -15.33 -26.46
N ASP A 298 -3.83 -16.40 -26.32
CA ASP A 298 -3.72 -17.49 -27.29
C ASP A 298 -4.88 -18.49 -27.20
N SER A 299 -5.70 -18.42 -26.16
CA SER A 299 -6.89 -19.25 -25.99
C SER A 299 -8.10 -18.58 -26.62
N TYR A 300 -8.67 -19.24 -27.64
CA TYR A 300 -9.91 -18.79 -28.28
C TYR A 300 -11.06 -18.63 -27.27
N GLU A 301 -11.23 -19.60 -26.37
CA GLU A 301 -12.29 -19.58 -25.35
C GLU A 301 -12.12 -18.39 -24.40
N THR A 302 -10.88 -18.06 -24.02
CA THR A 302 -10.60 -16.91 -23.15
C THR A 302 -10.93 -15.60 -23.85
N MET A 303 -10.52 -15.44 -25.12
CA MET A 303 -10.79 -14.25 -25.91
C MET A 303 -12.29 -14.05 -26.18
N GLU A 304 -13.03 -15.13 -26.46
CA GLU A 304 -14.48 -15.09 -26.62
C GLU A 304 -15.18 -14.65 -25.34
N LYS A 305 -14.84 -15.26 -24.20
CA LYS A 305 -15.42 -14.91 -22.89
C LYS A 305 -15.04 -13.49 -22.46
N LEU A 306 -13.83 -13.04 -22.76
CA LEU A 306 -13.42 -11.67 -22.52
C LEU A 306 -14.26 -10.70 -23.35
N GLY A 307 -14.56 -11.03 -24.60
CA GLY A 307 -15.51 -10.29 -25.44
C GLY A 307 -16.88 -10.14 -24.77
N VAL A 308 -17.44 -11.25 -24.24
CA VAL A 308 -18.73 -11.24 -23.52
C VAL A 308 -18.68 -10.34 -22.28
N VAL A 309 -17.59 -10.38 -21.50
CA VAL A 309 -17.42 -9.50 -20.33
C VAL A 309 -17.39 -8.03 -20.74
N LEU A 310 -16.63 -7.71 -21.79
CA LEU A 310 -16.54 -6.34 -22.31
C LEU A 310 -17.88 -5.86 -22.89
N ASP A 311 -18.63 -6.71 -23.58
CA ASP A 311 -19.99 -6.39 -24.07
C ASP A 311 -20.97 -6.13 -22.91
N GLY A 312 -20.87 -6.93 -21.86
CA GLY A 312 -21.64 -6.72 -20.63
C GLY A 312 -21.42 -5.33 -20.07
N TYR A 313 -20.15 -4.90 -19.93
CA TYR A 313 -19.83 -3.57 -19.41
C TYR A 313 -20.09 -2.43 -20.39
N GLU A 314 -19.94 -2.64 -21.70
CA GLU A 314 -20.32 -1.63 -22.71
C GLU A 314 -21.83 -1.31 -22.65
N SER A 315 -22.66 -2.24 -22.17
CA SER A 315 -24.11 -2.09 -22.08
C SER A 315 -24.64 -1.40 -20.81
N VAL A 316 -23.82 -1.23 -19.76
CA VAL A 316 -24.25 -0.62 -18.50
C VAL A 316 -24.21 0.91 -18.53
N GLU A 317 -25.01 1.58 -17.70
CA GLU A 317 -25.07 3.05 -17.68
C GLU A 317 -23.73 3.69 -17.29
N VAL A 318 -23.07 3.17 -16.26
CA VAL A 318 -21.75 3.61 -15.80
C VAL A 318 -20.74 2.51 -16.10
N VAL A 319 -19.80 2.77 -17.01
CA VAL A 319 -18.74 1.82 -17.35
C VAL A 319 -17.64 1.82 -16.29
N PRO A 320 -16.89 0.71 -16.10
CA PRO A 320 -15.76 0.67 -15.18
C PRO A 320 -14.71 1.72 -15.53
N SER A 321 -14.18 2.47 -14.55
CA SER A 321 -13.08 3.41 -14.82
C SER A 321 -11.74 2.71 -15.08
N LEU A 322 -11.58 1.46 -14.62
CA LEU A 322 -10.35 0.70 -14.77
C LEU A 322 -10.60 -0.79 -15.00
N PHE A 323 -9.96 -1.33 -16.04
CA PHE A 323 -9.73 -2.75 -16.23
C PHE A 323 -8.28 -3.07 -15.90
N VAL A 324 -8.05 -3.93 -14.91
CA VAL A 324 -6.76 -4.50 -14.60
C VAL A 324 -6.70 -5.91 -15.18
N LEU A 325 -5.87 -6.10 -16.19
CA LEU A 325 -5.59 -7.39 -16.81
C LEU A 325 -4.23 -7.86 -16.29
N MET A 326 -4.26 -8.90 -15.48
CA MET A 326 -3.07 -9.50 -14.90
C MET A 326 -2.69 -10.74 -15.69
N GLY A 327 -1.41 -10.89 -16.01
CA GLY A 327 -0.88 -12.08 -16.62
C GLY A 327 -1.07 -13.32 -15.73
N ASN A 328 -0.84 -14.51 -16.27
CA ASN A 328 -0.14 -14.73 -17.56
C ASN A 328 -1.02 -14.42 -18.80
N PHE A 329 -0.44 -13.86 -19.85
CA PHE A 329 -1.11 -13.52 -21.12
C PHE A 329 -0.98 -14.59 -22.20
N CYS A 330 -0.23 -15.65 -21.92
CA CYS A 330 -0.10 -16.82 -22.77
C CYS A 330 -0.37 -18.07 -21.92
N SER A 331 -1.06 -19.06 -22.46
CA SER A 331 -1.35 -20.33 -21.79
C SER A 331 -0.10 -21.16 -21.51
N ARG A 332 1.01 -20.85 -22.20
CA ARG A 332 2.31 -21.50 -22.05
C ARG A 332 3.39 -20.48 -21.70
N PRO A 333 4.40 -20.87 -20.90
CA PRO A 333 5.49 -19.97 -20.55
C PRO A 333 6.25 -19.48 -21.79
N CYS A 334 6.43 -18.16 -21.90
CA CYS A 334 7.28 -17.56 -22.94
C CYS A 334 8.75 -17.83 -22.60
N ASN A 335 9.40 -18.75 -23.30
CA ASN A 335 10.80 -19.11 -23.09
C ASN A 335 11.48 -19.50 -24.40
N LEU A 336 12.77 -19.85 -24.37
CA LEU A 336 13.52 -20.24 -25.57
C LEU A 336 12.91 -21.44 -26.32
N ALA A 337 12.22 -22.34 -25.63
CA ALA A 337 11.54 -23.48 -26.25
C ALA A 337 10.16 -23.12 -26.83
N PHE A 338 9.56 -22.02 -26.38
CA PHE A 338 8.27 -21.50 -26.83
C PHE A 338 8.40 -20.00 -27.11
N ASN A 339 8.89 -19.69 -28.31
CA ASN A 339 9.27 -18.35 -28.76
C ASN A 339 8.19 -17.65 -29.61
N SER A 340 6.91 -17.94 -29.38
CA SER A 340 5.76 -17.39 -30.12
C SER A 340 5.48 -15.92 -29.83
N PHE A 341 6.53 -15.08 -29.71
CA PHE A 341 6.41 -13.65 -29.43
C PHE A 341 5.69 -12.89 -30.55
N GLU A 342 5.86 -13.31 -31.80
CA GLU A 342 5.14 -12.73 -32.95
C GLU A 342 3.63 -13.04 -32.87
N GLU A 343 3.26 -14.29 -32.60
CA GLU A 343 1.86 -14.67 -32.41
C GLU A 343 1.26 -13.94 -31.20
N LEU A 344 1.96 -13.90 -30.07
CA LEU A 344 1.50 -13.19 -28.88
C LEU A 344 1.31 -11.68 -29.16
N ARG A 345 2.23 -11.05 -29.90
CA ARG A 345 2.08 -9.67 -30.37
C ARG A 345 0.82 -9.48 -31.20
N LEU A 346 0.51 -10.41 -32.12
CA LEU A 346 -0.72 -10.38 -32.90
C LEU A 346 -1.97 -10.53 -32.02
N GLN A 347 -1.93 -11.41 -31.01
CA GLN A 347 -3.04 -11.59 -30.07
C GLN A 347 -3.29 -10.34 -29.21
N PHE A 348 -2.23 -9.64 -28.79
CA PHE A 348 -2.36 -8.30 -28.19
C PHE A 348 -3.03 -7.29 -29.14
N GLY A 349 -2.70 -7.32 -30.43
CA GLY A 349 -3.39 -6.54 -31.46
C GLY A 349 -4.88 -6.83 -31.52
N LYS A 350 -5.27 -8.11 -31.58
CA LYS A 350 -6.68 -8.55 -31.58
C LYS A 350 -7.43 -8.10 -30.31
N LEU A 351 -6.78 -8.18 -29.14
CA LEU A 351 -7.33 -7.63 -27.90
C LEU A 351 -7.55 -6.12 -28.01
N GLY A 352 -6.57 -5.40 -28.56
CA GLY A 352 -6.66 -3.96 -28.82
C GLY A 352 -7.84 -3.60 -29.72
N GLU A 353 -8.02 -4.31 -30.84
CA GLU A 353 -9.15 -4.16 -31.76
C GLU A 353 -10.49 -4.43 -31.06
N MET A 354 -10.56 -5.52 -30.28
CA MET A 354 -11.74 -5.92 -29.53
C MET A 354 -12.16 -4.84 -28.53
N ILE A 355 -11.23 -4.27 -27.76
CA ILE A 355 -11.56 -3.17 -26.86
C ILE A 355 -11.94 -1.92 -27.67
N ALA A 356 -11.22 -1.62 -28.75
CA ALA A 356 -11.45 -0.41 -29.52
C ALA A 356 -12.79 -0.39 -30.28
N SER A 357 -13.40 -1.55 -30.55
CA SER A 357 -14.74 -1.64 -31.12
C SER A 357 -15.85 -1.25 -30.13
N ARG A 358 -15.53 -1.14 -28.84
CA ARG A 358 -16.44 -0.79 -27.75
C ARG A 358 -16.15 0.65 -27.32
N THR A 359 -16.82 1.58 -27.96
CA THR A 359 -16.48 3.01 -27.93
C THR A 359 -16.56 3.60 -26.52
N ARG A 360 -17.54 3.19 -25.71
CA ARG A 360 -17.71 3.75 -24.37
C ARG A 360 -16.60 3.28 -23.44
N LEU A 361 -16.26 1.99 -23.47
CA LEU A 361 -15.10 1.46 -22.74
C LEU A 361 -13.81 2.13 -23.19
N LYS A 362 -13.61 2.31 -24.51
CA LYS A 362 -12.40 2.96 -25.04
C LYS A 362 -12.24 4.41 -24.55
N GLU A 363 -13.34 5.16 -24.49
CA GLU A 363 -13.32 6.59 -24.17
C GLU A 363 -13.30 6.86 -22.66
N HIS A 364 -13.94 6.00 -21.86
CA HIS A 364 -14.19 6.25 -20.44
C HIS A 364 -13.49 5.27 -19.49
N SER A 365 -12.95 4.14 -19.98
CA SER A 365 -12.21 3.17 -19.16
C SER A 365 -10.70 3.25 -19.43
N ARG A 366 -9.90 3.00 -18.39
CA ARG A 366 -8.45 2.77 -18.49
C ARG A 366 -8.16 1.29 -18.50
N PHE A 367 -7.14 0.88 -19.24
CA PHE A 367 -6.69 -0.51 -19.29
C PHE A 367 -5.27 -0.60 -18.76
N LEU A 368 -5.09 -1.33 -17.67
CA LEU A 368 -3.81 -1.58 -17.02
C LEU A 368 -3.43 -3.05 -17.20
N PHE A 369 -2.18 -3.27 -17.59
CA PHE A 369 -1.62 -4.59 -17.82
C PHE A 369 -0.47 -4.84 -16.86
N ILE A 370 -0.56 -5.92 -16.09
CA ILE A 370 0.43 -6.34 -15.10
C ILE A 370 0.98 -7.71 -15.55
N PRO A 371 2.30 -7.87 -15.75
CA PRO A 371 2.87 -9.14 -16.20
C PRO A 371 2.78 -10.22 -15.13
N GLY A 372 2.45 -11.44 -15.55
CA GLY A 372 2.50 -12.64 -14.73
C GLY A 372 3.90 -13.27 -14.64
N PRO A 373 4.05 -14.33 -13.83
CA PRO A 373 5.34 -15.00 -13.58
C PRO A 373 5.91 -15.76 -14.78
N ASP A 374 5.11 -16.10 -15.79
CA ASP A 374 5.56 -16.82 -16.99
C ASP A 374 5.45 -16.02 -18.29
N ASP A 375 5.06 -14.74 -18.18
CA ASP A 375 5.08 -13.81 -19.29
C ASP A 375 6.49 -13.47 -19.74
N ALA A 376 6.58 -12.91 -20.94
CA ALA A 376 7.83 -12.43 -21.52
C ALA A 376 8.48 -11.36 -20.63
N GLY A 377 9.77 -11.54 -20.34
CA GLY A 377 10.55 -10.58 -19.57
C GLY A 377 12.00 -11.04 -19.38
N PRO A 378 12.87 -10.14 -18.89
CA PRO A 378 14.30 -10.42 -18.73
C PRO A 378 14.59 -11.35 -17.54
N SER A 379 13.66 -11.49 -16.60
CA SER A 379 13.84 -12.28 -15.38
C SER A 379 12.51 -12.78 -14.84
N LYS A 380 12.56 -13.90 -14.10
CA LYS A 380 11.45 -14.40 -13.27
C LYS A 380 11.49 -13.84 -11.83
N ALA A 381 12.54 -13.10 -11.47
CA ALA A 381 12.67 -12.48 -10.15
C ALA A 381 11.75 -11.27 -9.98
N LEU A 382 11.37 -10.99 -8.74
CA LEU A 382 10.59 -9.80 -8.38
C LEU A 382 11.50 -8.66 -7.90
N PRO A 383 11.10 -7.39 -8.10
CA PRO A 383 9.98 -6.96 -8.95
C PRO A 383 10.22 -7.26 -10.43
N ARG A 384 9.17 -7.63 -11.16
CA ARG A 384 9.21 -7.84 -12.61
C ARG A 384 8.90 -6.54 -13.33
N CYS A 385 9.68 -6.20 -14.35
CA CYS A 385 9.38 -5.04 -15.20
C CYS A 385 8.13 -5.28 -16.06
N ALA A 386 7.56 -4.19 -16.58
CA ALA A 386 6.48 -4.24 -17.57
C ALA A 386 6.84 -5.10 -18.79
N LEU A 387 5.80 -5.52 -19.53
CA LEU A 387 5.96 -6.28 -20.76
C LEU A 387 6.83 -5.51 -21.79
N PRO A 388 7.67 -6.20 -22.58
CA PRO A 388 8.47 -5.58 -23.63
C PRO A 388 7.62 -4.77 -24.62
N LYS A 389 8.08 -3.57 -24.99
CA LYS A 389 7.41 -2.67 -25.96
C LYS A 389 7.00 -3.37 -27.24
N TYR A 390 7.89 -4.21 -27.77
CA TYR A 390 7.63 -5.03 -28.97
C TYR A 390 6.34 -5.86 -28.88
N LEU A 391 5.95 -6.39 -27.71
CA LEU A 391 4.74 -7.20 -27.61
C LEU A 391 3.46 -6.34 -27.58
N ILE A 392 3.56 -5.14 -27.02
CA ILE A 392 2.40 -4.30 -26.68
C ILE A 392 2.10 -3.24 -27.75
N GLU A 393 3.02 -3.01 -28.68
CA GLU A 393 2.90 -2.01 -29.75
C GLU A 393 1.61 -2.15 -30.57
N GLU A 394 1.20 -3.38 -30.92
CA GLU A 394 -0.04 -3.57 -31.71
C GLU A 394 -1.28 -3.17 -30.91
N LEU A 395 -1.36 -3.52 -29.63
CA LEU A 395 -2.46 -3.11 -28.76
C LEU A 395 -2.50 -1.58 -28.62
N GLN A 396 -1.34 -0.94 -28.42
CA GLN A 396 -1.25 0.51 -28.22
C GLN A 396 -1.64 1.32 -29.47
N LYS A 397 -1.59 0.74 -30.68
CA LYS A 397 -2.17 1.38 -31.89
C LYS A 397 -3.68 1.59 -31.75
N HIS A 398 -4.37 0.69 -31.07
CA HIS A 398 -5.82 0.75 -30.88
C HIS A 398 -6.21 1.47 -29.59
N ILE A 399 -5.41 1.30 -28.52
CA ILE A 399 -5.62 1.87 -27.19
C ILE A 399 -4.33 2.61 -26.75
N PRO A 400 -4.11 3.85 -27.22
CA PRO A 400 -2.86 4.58 -26.95
C PRO A 400 -2.65 4.89 -25.47
N ASN A 401 -3.74 4.95 -24.68
CA ASN A 401 -3.72 5.24 -23.25
C ASN A 401 -3.58 3.98 -22.38
N ALA A 402 -3.35 2.79 -22.97
CA ALA A 402 -3.13 1.56 -22.24
C ALA A 402 -1.82 1.64 -21.41
N ILE A 403 -1.90 1.19 -20.16
CA ILE A 403 -0.84 1.33 -19.17
C ILE A 403 -0.22 -0.03 -18.93
N PHE A 404 1.10 -0.11 -19.01
CA PHE A 404 1.86 -1.33 -18.74
C PHE A 404 2.85 -1.04 -17.61
N VAL A 405 2.79 -1.81 -16.53
CA VAL A 405 3.56 -1.57 -15.30
C VAL A 405 4.24 -2.83 -14.80
N SER A 406 5.12 -2.67 -13.81
CA SER A 406 5.75 -3.76 -13.09
C SER A 406 4.76 -4.67 -12.35
N ASN A 407 5.26 -5.84 -11.93
CA ASN A 407 4.60 -6.70 -10.96
C ASN A 407 5.54 -6.92 -9.76
N PRO A 408 5.18 -6.53 -8.52
CA PRO A 408 3.94 -5.83 -8.16
C PRO A 408 3.86 -4.40 -8.70
N CYS A 409 2.71 -3.75 -8.54
CA CYS A 409 2.55 -2.30 -8.70
C CYS A 409 1.61 -1.74 -7.62
N ARG A 410 1.53 -0.42 -7.51
CA ARG A 410 0.75 0.28 -6.49
C ARG A 410 -0.18 1.31 -7.11
N PHE A 411 -1.31 1.58 -6.47
CA PHE A 411 -2.27 2.61 -6.85
C PHE A 411 -2.41 3.61 -5.73
N VAL A 412 -2.13 4.86 -6.04
CA VAL A 412 -2.38 5.95 -5.11
C VAL A 412 -3.87 6.25 -5.19
N THR A 413 -4.55 5.88 -4.13
CA THR A 413 -5.92 6.25 -3.77
C THR A 413 -5.89 6.68 -2.30
N LYS A 414 -6.99 7.17 -1.74
CA LYS A 414 -7.11 7.42 -0.28
C LYS A 414 -6.65 6.21 0.54
N HIS A 415 -6.98 5.02 0.04
CA HIS A 415 -6.67 3.72 0.66
C HIS A 415 -5.45 3.01 0.06
N CYS A 416 -4.64 3.66 -0.79
CA CYS A 416 -3.35 3.15 -1.29
C CYS A 416 -3.32 1.64 -1.60
N LEU A 417 -3.72 1.22 -2.80
CA LEU A 417 -3.86 -0.21 -3.12
C LEU A 417 -2.54 -0.80 -3.65
N MET A 418 -2.23 -2.05 -3.33
CA MET A 418 -1.12 -2.80 -3.93
C MET A 418 -1.65 -4.03 -4.66
N LEU A 419 -1.23 -4.20 -5.92
CA LEU A 419 -1.56 -5.37 -6.73
C LEU A 419 -0.34 -6.26 -6.92
N PHE A 420 -0.56 -7.55 -6.76
CA PHE A 420 0.47 -8.56 -6.90
C PHE A 420 -0.07 -9.81 -7.61
N SER A 421 0.60 -10.23 -8.67
CA SER A 421 0.31 -11.48 -9.39
C SER A 421 1.42 -12.48 -9.20
N ASP A 422 1.15 -13.64 -8.61
CA ASP A 422 2.09 -14.76 -8.61
C ASP A 422 1.33 -16.09 -8.78
N SER A 423 2.07 -17.09 -9.23
CA SER A 423 1.68 -18.49 -9.41
C SER A 423 1.07 -19.12 -8.15
N LYS A 424 1.49 -18.68 -6.96
CA LYS A 424 1.00 -19.19 -5.66
C LYS A 424 -0.04 -18.28 -5.01
N CYS A 425 -0.07 -17.01 -5.36
CA CYS A 425 -0.99 -16.04 -4.76
C CYS A 425 -1.23 -14.88 -5.71
N LYS A 426 -2.47 -14.71 -6.14
CA LYS A 426 -2.96 -13.48 -6.76
C LYS A 426 -3.66 -12.72 -5.66
N SER A 427 -3.13 -11.56 -5.31
CA SER A 427 -3.61 -10.84 -4.14
C SER A 427 -3.81 -9.36 -4.43
N PHE A 428 -4.97 -8.89 -3.97
CA PHE A 428 -5.36 -7.50 -3.91
C PHE A 428 -5.21 -7.07 -2.44
N TRP A 429 -4.30 -6.15 -2.17
CA TRP A 429 -4.10 -5.61 -0.82
C TRP A 429 -4.57 -4.17 -0.79
N THR A 430 -5.56 -3.90 0.06
CA THR A 430 -5.87 -2.54 0.53
C THR A 430 -4.93 -2.27 1.70
N LEU A 431 -4.01 -1.30 1.56
CA LEU A 431 -3.04 -0.94 2.61
C LEU A 431 -3.53 0.24 3.44
#